data_AF-A0A498AMW6-F1
#
_entry.id   AF-A0A498AMW6-F1
#
_cell.length_a   1.000
_cell.length_b   1.000
_cell.length_c   1.000
_cell.angle_alpha   90.00
_cell.angle_beta   90.00
_cell.angle_gamma   90.00
#
_symmetry.space_group_name_H-M   'P 1'
#
loop_
_entity.id
_entity.type
_entity.pdbx_description
1 polymer ?
#
loop_
_entity_poly.entity_id
_entity_poly.type
_entity_poly.pdbx_seq_one_letter_code
_entity_poly.pdbx_strand_id
1 'polypeptide(L)'
;MSSTVHGAAERPPLLRSVVAAQSALTAAFVVVLALWVGRMAAAGVGPEEMRSGAYDPKDLVPFGLGGANPLTWLYGAVSLLYLAGLVAGPLLAVHAVVLLARDRSAMSRRTWRMLLALTVGAVIVAASRFTPIGADLHRWWMD
;
A
#
# COMPACT_ATOMS: atom_id res chain seq x y z
N MET A 1 -39.60 -1.05 28.89
CA MET A 1 -38.48 -0.15 28.55
C MET A 1 -37.87 -0.67 27.26
N SER A 2 -38.04 0.04 26.15
CA SER A 2 -37.55 -0.38 24.83
C SER A 2 -36.16 0.20 24.61
N SER A 3 -35.14 -0.65 24.56
CA SER A 3 -33.78 -0.24 24.19
C SER A 3 -33.71 -0.12 22.67
N THR A 4 -33.77 1.09 22.16
CA THR A 4 -33.39 1.39 20.77
C THR A 4 -31.89 1.22 20.62
N VAL A 5 -31.45 0.00 20.31
CA VAL A 5 -30.09 -0.23 19.81
C VAL A 5 -29.97 0.58 18.52
N HIS A 6 -29.24 1.70 18.58
CA HIS A 6 -28.79 2.42 17.41
C HIS A 6 -27.89 1.46 16.62
N GLY A 7 -28.49 0.70 15.70
CA GLY A 7 -27.77 -0.03 14.68
C GLY A 7 -27.01 1.00 13.87
N ALA A 8 -25.72 1.14 14.14
CA ALA A 8 -24.82 1.90 13.29
C ALA A 8 -24.97 1.32 11.88
N ALA A 9 -25.60 2.08 10.99
CA ALA A 9 -25.90 1.65 9.62
C ALA A 9 -24.69 0.92 9.04
N GLU A 10 -24.82 -0.39 8.82
CA GLU A 10 -23.76 -1.19 8.25
C GLU A 10 -23.41 -0.58 6.90
N ARG A 11 -22.22 0.04 6.81
CA ARG A 11 -21.69 0.49 5.53
C ARG A 11 -21.70 -0.72 4.59
N PRO A 12 -22.12 -0.55 3.32
CA PRO A 12 -22.22 -1.66 2.40
C PRO A 12 -20.89 -2.43 2.37
N PRO A 13 -20.92 -3.78 2.49
CA PRO A 13 -19.72 -4.60 2.69
C PRO A 13 -18.65 -4.33 1.63
N LEU A 14 -19.06 -3.96 0.42
CA LEU A 14 -18.19 -3.58 -0.69
C LEU A 14 -17.27 -2.39 -0.37
N LEU A 15 -17.78 -1.30 0.24
CA LEU A 15 -16.98 -0.10 0.53
C LEU A 15 -15.89 -0.41 1.56
N ARG A 16 -16.22 -1.24 2.57
CA ARG A 16 -15.24 -1.68 3.57
C ARG A 16 -14.12 -2.48 2.92
N SER A 17 -14.46 -3.42 2.02
CA SER A 17 -13.48 -4.23 1.30
C SER A 17 -12.58 -3.38 0.38
N VAL A 18 -13.14 -2.44 -0.37
CA VAL A 18 -12.36 -1.52 -1.24
C VAL A 18 -11.39 -0.69 -0.41
N VAL A 19 -11.87 -0.08 0.68
CA VAL A 19 -11.04 0.72 1.58
C VAL A 19 -9.93 -0.12 2.21
N ALA A 20 -10.25 -1.32 2.70
CA ALA A 20 -9.27 -2.22 3.29
C ALA A 20 -8.20 -2.65 2.29
N ALA A 21 -8.60 -3.07 1.08
CA ALA A 21 -7.68 -3.46 0.02
C ALA A 21 -6.78 -2.28 -0.39
N GLN A 22 -7.37 -1.11 -0.65
CA GLN A 22 -6.62 0.07 -1.06
C GLN A 22 -5.63 0.53 0.03
N SER A 23 -6.03 0.43 1.31
CA SER A 23 -5.16 0.71 2.45
C SER A 23 -4.00 -0.28 2.54
N ALA A 24 -4.28 -1.58 2.41
CA ALA A 24 -3.25 -2.62 2.47
C ALA A 24 -2.22 -2.49 1.35
N LEU A 25 -2.66 -2.24 0.12
CA LEU A 25 -1.77 -2.03 -1.04
C LEU A 25 -0.92 -0.76 -0.89
N THR A 26 -1.54 0.33 -0.42
CA THR A 26 -0.84 1.60 -0.17
C THR A 26 0.19 1.42 0.94
N ALA A 27 -0.18 0.77 2.05
CA ALA A 27 0.72 0.50 3.16
C ALA A 27 1.92 -0.37 2.73
N ALA A 28 1.68 -1.43 1.95
CA ALA A 28 2.76 -2.26 1.43
C ALA A 28 3.75 -1.45 0.57
N PHE A 29 3.25 -0.58 -0.31
CA PHE A 29 4.12 0.32 -1.07
C PHE A 29 4.92 1.28 -0.19
N VAL A 30 4.28 1.90 0.80
CA VAL A 30 4.95 2.82 1.74
C VAL A 30 6.01 2.11 2.54
N VAL A 31 5.76 0.87 2.99
CA VAL A 31 6.75 0.04 3.70
C VAL A 31 7.96 -0.22 2.80
N VAL A 32 7.75 -0.69 1.56
CA VAL A 32 8.84 -0.95 0.61
C VAL A 32 9.65 0.31 0.32
N LEU A 33 8.97 1.45 0.10
CA LEU A 33 9.63 2.74 -0.10
C LEU A 33 10.45 3.15 1.14
N ALA A 34 9.90 2.98 2.34
CA ALA A 34 10.59 3.32 3.58
C ALA A 34 11.82 2.42 3.82
N LEU A 35 11.73 1.12 3.50
CA LEU A 35 12.86 0.20 3.57
C LEU A 35 13.96 0.60 2.60
N TRP A 36 13.61 0.96 1.36
CA TRP A 36 14.56 1.41 0.35
C TRP A 36 15.28 2.70 0.74
N VAL A 37 14.52 3.71 1.16
CA VAL A 37 15.08 5.00 1.64
C VAL A 37 15.90 4.80 2.91
N GLY A 38 15.42 3.99 3.85
CA GLY A 38 16.14 3.67 5.08
C GLY A 38 17.46 2.95 4.80
N ARG A 39 17.48 2.02 3.84
CA ARG A 39 18.70 1.32 3.43
C ARG A 39 19.71 2.26 2.77
N MET A 40 19.27 3.12 1.85
CA MET A 40 20.11 4.18 1.27
C MET A 40 20.71 5.09 2.34
N ALA A 41 19.88 5.56 3.27
CA ALA A 41 20.32 6.43 4.35
C ALA A 41 21.32 5.74 5.29
N ALA A 42 21.08 4.47 5.63
CA ALA A 42 21.95 3.69 6.51
C ALA A 42 23.31 3.37 5.86
N ALA A 43 23.33 3.15 4.54
CA ALA A 43 24.56 2.87 3.80
C ALA A 43 25.27 4.13 3.28
N GLY A 44 24.61 5.29 3.31
CA GLY A 44 25.15 6.55 2.77
C GLY A 44 25.24 6.56 1.25
N VAL A 45 24.38 5.81 0.56
CA VAL A 45 24.45 5.57 -0.89
C VAL A 45 23.25 6.13 -1.64
N GLY A 46 23.44 6.40 -2.93
CA GLY A 46 22.37 6.85 -3.82
C GLY A 46 21.55 5.72 -4.46
N PRO A 47 20.46 6.07 -5.18
CA PRO A 47 19.63 5.11 -5.92
C PRO A 47 20.40 4.25 -6.93
N GLU A 48 21.47 4.77 -7.51
CA GLU A 48 22.25 4.04 -8.52
C GLU A 48 23.05 2.89 -7.92
N GLU A 49 23.69 3.12 -6.78
CA GLU A 49 24.46 2.12 -6.05
C GLU A 49 23.56 1.02 -5.47
N MET A 50 22.32 1.36 -5.12
CA MET A 50 21.30 0.37 -4.73
C MET A 50 21.01 -0.66 -5.84
N ARG A 51 21.30 -0.36 -7.12
CA ARG A 51 21.12 -1.29 -8.25
C ARG A 51 22.26 -2.30 -8.40
N SER A 52 23.33 -2.19 -7.62
CA SER A 52 24.50 -3.06 -7.75
C SER A 52 24.27 -4.49 -7.23
N GLY A 53 23.15 -4.75 -6.55
CA GLY A 53 22.88 -6.03 -5.87
C GLY A 53 23.58 -6.18 -4.52
N ALA A 54 24.47 -5.26 -4.13
CA ALA A 54 25.18 -5.29 -2.85
C ALA A 54 24.29 -4.99 -1.63
N TYR A 55 23.05 -4.55 -1.86
CA TYR A 55 22.13 -4.07 -0.83
C TYR A 55 20.79 -4.82 -0.90
N ASP A 56 20.80 -6.16 -0.87
CA ASP A 56 19.61 -7.00 -1.04
C ASP A 56 18.51 -6.62 -0.01
N PRO A 57 17.25 -6.40 -0.43
CA PRO A 57 16.14 -6.14 0.49
C PRO A 57 15.92 -7.25 1.53
N LYS A 58 16.29 -8.49 1.22
CA LYS A 58 16.18 -9.65 2.12
C LYS A 58 17.10 -9.54 3.34
N ASP A 59 18.21 -8.81 3.22
CA ASP A 59 19.13 -8.54 4.34
C ASP A 59 18.49 -7.66 5.43
N LEU A 60 17.38 -6.99 5.12
CA LEU A 60 16.62 -6.20 6.07
C LEU A 60 15.72 -7.05 6.98
N VAL A 61 15.55 -8.35 6.69
CA VAL A 61 14.75 -9.25 7.53
C VAL A 61 15.59 -9.66 8.75
N PRO A 62 15.20 -9.26 9.98
CA PRO A 62 15.94 -9.63 11.17
C PRO A 62 16.00 -11.15 11.32
N PHE A 63 17.17 -11.66 11.71
CA PHE A 63 17.48 -13.10 11.82
C PHE A 63 17.47 -13.86 10.49
N GLY A 64 17.46 -13.16 9.35
CA GLY A 64 17.54 -13.74 8.02
C GLY A 64 16.25 -14.43 7.56
N LEU A 65 16.28 -14.96 6.34
CA LEU A 65 15.15 -15.69 5.77
C LEU A 65 15.07 -17.12 6.30
N GLY A 66 13.90 -17.52 6.80
CA GLY A 66 13.66 -18.89 7.25
C GLY A 66 12.18 -19.16 7.52
N GLY A 67 11.72 -20.38 7.23
CA GLY A 67 10.30 -20.75 7.40
C GLY A 67 9.80 -20.69 8.85
N ALA A 68 10.70 -20.79 9.84
CA ALA A 68 10.37 -20.62 11.25
C ALA A 68 10.36 -19.15 11.70
N ASN A 69 10.88 -18.22 10.89
CA ASN A 69 10.96 -16.80 11.24
C ASN A 69 9.66 -16.08 10.85
N PRO A 70 8.85 -15.58 11.80
CA PRO A 70 7.62 -14.83 11.50
C PRO A 70 7.86 -13.60 10.60
N LEU A 71 9.04 -13.00 10.67
CA LEU A 71 9.40 -11.83 9.87
C LEU A 71 9.62 -12.17 8.40
N THR A 72 10.02 -13.40 8.09
CA THR A 72 10.07 -13.90 6.70
C THR A 72 8.67 -13.94 6.10
N TRP A 73 7.67 -14.37 6.87
CA TRP A 73 6.27 -14.40 6.41
C TRP A 73 5.70 -13.00 6.23
N LEU A 74 6.04 -12.07 7.13
CA LEU A 74 5.66 -10.67 6.97
C LEU A 74 6.28 -10.05 5.72
N TYR A 75 7.58 -10.28 5.49
CA TYR A 75 8.27 -9.87 4.27
C TYR A 75 7.57 -10.42 3.03
N GLY A 76 7.26 -11.73 3.01
CA GLY A 76 6.52 -12.37 1.93
C GLY A 76 5.13 -11.76 1.71
N ALA A 77 4.36 -11.49 2.78
CA ALA A 77 3.05 -10.86 2.68
C ALA A 77 3.14 -9.44 2.10
N VAL A 78 4.13 -8.65 2.54
CA VAL A 78 4.40 -7.32 1.99
C VAL A 78 4.78 -7.42 0.52
N SER A 79 5.63 -8.39 0.13
CA SER A 79 6.00 -8.62 -1.27
C SER A 79 4.79 -8.96 -2.14
N LEU A 80 3.90 -9.82 -1.67
CA LEU A 80 2.68 -10.18 -2.39
C LEU A 80 1.74 -8.98 -2.55
N LEU A 81 1.52 -8.21 -1.49
CA LEU A 81 0.69 -7.00 -1.55
C LEU A 81 1.33 -5.93 -2.46
N TYR A 82 2.65 -5.76 -2.39
CA TYR A 82 3.38 -4.84 -3.25
C TYR A 82 3.23 -5.22 -4.72
N LEU A 83 3.36 -6.50 -5.07
CA LEU A 83 3.17 -7.01 -6.43
C LEU A 83 1.72 -6.90 -6.90
N ALA A 84 0.77 -7.33 -6.07
CA ALA A 84 -0.66 -7.20 -6.36
C ALA A 84 -1.06 -5.74 -6.62
N GLY A 85 -0.44 -4.81 -5.90
CA GLY A 85 -0.64 -3.37 -6.05
C GLY A 85 -0.26 -2.82 -7.43
N LEU A 86 0.57 -3.52 -8.22
CA LEU A 86 0.92 -3.11 -9.58
C LEU A 86 -0.29 -3.11 -10.51
N VAL A 87 -1.18 -4.09 -10.35
CA VAL A 87 -2.37 -4.26 -11.18
C VAL A 87 -3.63 -3.81 -10.44
N ALA A 88 -3.82 -4.27 -9.20
CA ALA A 88 -5.02 -3.97 -8.43
C ALA A 88 -5.07 -2.50 -7.96
N GLY A 89 -3.91 -1.87 -7.72
CA GLY A 89 -3.83 -0.47 -7.25
C GLY A 89 -4.52 0.51 -8.20
N PRO A 90 -4.12 0.57 -9.49
CA PRO A 90 -4.78 1.43 -10.48
C PRO A 90 -6.28 1.13 -10.63
N LEU A 91 -6.67 -0.15 -10.67
CA LEU A 91 -8.08 -0.55 -10.82
C LEU A 91 -8.94 -0.09 -9.64
N LEU A 92 -8.44 -0.29 -8.41
CA LEU A 92 -9.11 0.15 -7.20
C LEU A 92 -9.15 1.68 -7.09
N ALA A 93 -8.10 2.38 -7.53
CA ALA A 93 -8.09 3.83 -7.57
C ALA A 93 -9.17 4.38 -8.52
N VAL A 94 -9.29 3.82 -9.74
CA VAL A 94 -10.35 4.16 -10.69
C VAL A 94 -11.73 3.88 -10.09
N HIS A 95 -11.91 2.70 -9.50
CA HIS A 95 -13.18 2.34 -8.86
C HIS A 95 -13.54 3.28 -7.71
N ALA A 96 -12.58 3.66 -6.86
CA ALA A 96 -12.79 4.60 -5.78
C ALA A 96 -13.16 6.01 -6.27
N VAL A 97 -12.57 6.48 -7.38
CA VAL A 97 -12.98 7.74 -8.04
C VAL A 97 -14.42 7.66 -8.52
N VAL A 98 -14.83 6.54 -9.14
CA VAL A 98 -16.22 6.33 -9.57
C VAL A 98 -17.18 6.39 -8.38
N LEU A 99 -16.85 5.73 -7.25
CA LEU A 99 -17.65 5.78 -6.03
C LEU A 99 -17.74 7.20 -5.46
N LEU A 100 -16.62 7.95 -5.42
CA LEU A 100 -16.59 9.34 -4.97
C LEU A 100 -17.48 10.27 -5.80
N ALA A 101 -17.59 10.01 -7.11
CA ALA A 101 -18.40 10.78 -8.03
C ALA A 101 -19.89 10.41 -7.97
N ARG A 102 -20.21 9.10 -7.95
CA ARG A 102 -21.60 8.61 -7.98
C ARG A 102 -22.32 8.76 -6.64
N ASP A 103 -21.65 8.45 -5.53
CA ASP A 103 -22.29 8.32 -4.22
C ASP A 103 -22.09 9.56 -3.34
N ARG A 104 -21.72 10.70 -3.96
CA ARG A 104 -21.36 11.93 -3.25
C ARG A 104 -22.45 12.41 -2.28
N SER A 105 -23.71 12.33 -2.69
CA SER A 105 -24.89 12.79 -1.94
C SER A 105 -25.31 11.82 -0.83
N ALA A 106 -25.00 10.53 -0.98
CA ALA A 106 -25.32 9.49 0.00
C ALA A 106 -24.29 9.40 1.15
N MET A 107 -23.11 10.00 0.99
CA MET A 107 -22.01 9.93 1.96
C MET A 107 -21.96 11.14 2.90
N SER A 108 -21.71 10.88 4.19
CA SER A 108 -21.34 11.96 5.12
C SER A 108 -20.03 12.64 4.71
N ARG A 109 -19.91 13.96 4.97
CA ARG A 109 -18.72 14.75 4.58
C ARG A 109 -17.40 14.14 5.10
N ARG A 110 -17.42 13.55 6.31
CA ARG A 110 -16.24 12.90 6.92
C ARG A 110 -15.83 11.66 6.13
N THR A 111 -16.77 10.76 5.84
CA THR A 111 -16.49 9.54 5.07
C THR A 111 -15.97 9.88 3.68
N TRP A 112 -16.60 10.85 3.02
CA TRP A 112 -16.18 11.31 1.71
C TRP A 112 -14.76 11.86 1.71
N ARG A 113 -14.39 12.70 2.69
CA ARG A 113 -13.02 13.22 2.83
C ARG A 113 -11.99 12.12 3.09
N MET A 114 -12.32 11.13 3.92
CA MET A 114 -11.43 10.00 4.18
C MET A 114 -11.22 9.15 2.92
N LEU A 115 -12.30 8.84 2.19
CA LEU A 115 -12.23 8.11 0.93
C LEU A 115 -11.44 8.92 -0.12
N LEU A 116 -11.64 10.24 -0.20
CA LEU A 116 -10.88 11.11 -1.08
C LEU A 116 -9.39 11.07 -0.75
N ALA A 117 -9.01 11.25 0.52
CA ALA A 117 -7.61 11.23 0.94
C ALA A 117 -6.94 9.89 0.62
N LEU A 118 -7.62 8.77 0.89
CA LEU A 118 -7.15 7.43 0.53
C LEU A 118 -7.02 7.25 -0.97
N THR A 119 -7.98 7.76 -1.74
CA THR A 119 -7.97 7.68 -3.21
C THR A 119 -6.82 8.48 -3.79
N VAL A 120 -6.61 9.71 -3.31
CA VAL A 120 -5.48 10.55 -3.72
C VAL A 120 -4.16 9.86 -3.39
N GLY A 121 -4.00 9.31 -2.18
CA GLY A 121 -2.81 8.55 -1.80
C GLY A 121 -2.56 7.35 -2.70
N ALA A 122 -3.60 6.56 -3.00
CA ALA A 122 -3.49 5.41 -3.90
C ALA A 122 -3.15 5.82 -5.34
N VAL A 123 -3.69 6.93 -5.84
CA VAL A 123 -3.35 7.47 -7.16
C VAL A 123 -1.89 7.91 -7.19
N ILE A 124 -1.41 8.61 -6.17
CA ILE A 124 -0.01 9.02 -6.06
C ILE A 124 0.90 7.79 -6.05
N VAL A 125 0.58 6.77 -5.25
CA VAL A 125 1.32 5.51 -5.21
C VAL A 125 1.32 4.84 -6.59
N ALA A 126 0.15 4.71 -7.22
CA ALA A 126 0.05 4.11 -8.54
C ALA A 126 0.89 4.86 -9.58
N ALA A 127 0.82 6.20 -9.62
CA ALA A 127 1.58 7.03 -10.54
C ALA A 127 3.10 6.92 -10.27
N SER A 128 3.50 6.91 -8.99
CA SER A 128 4.92 6.85 -8.60
C SER A 128 5.62 5.58 -9.11
N ARG A 129 4.89 4.46 -9.24
CA ARG A 129 5.41 3.20 -9.80
C ARG A 129 5.86 3.31 -11.25
N PHE A 130 5.32 4.26 -12.00
CA PHE A 130 5.67 4.50 -13.41
C PHE A 130 6.73 5.59 -13.60
N THR A 131 7.32 6.08 -12.51
CA THR A 131 8.46 7.01 -12.57
C THR A 131 9.79 6.25 -12.60
N PRO A 132 10.91 6.87 -13.03
CA PRO A 132 12.22 6.23 -12.98
C PRO A 132 12.60 5.75 -11.57
N ILE A 133 12.31 6.56 -10.54
CA ILE A 133 12.52 6.20 -9.14
C ILE A 133 11.68 4.97 -8.75
N GLY A 134 10.43 4.90 -9.21
CA GLY A 134 9.57 3.75 -9.00
C GLY A 134 10.10 2.48 -9.66
N ALA A 135 10.70 2.59 -10.84
CA ALA A 135 11.34 1.46 -11.53
C ALA A 135 12.57 0.95 -10.78
N ASP A 136 13.37 1.87 -10.20
CA ASP A 136 14.53 1.51 -9.39
C ASP A 136 14.12 0.82 -8.08
N LEU A 137 13.12 1.38 -7.40
CA LEU A 137 12.53 0.77 -6.21
C LEU A 137 12.00 -0.64 -6.51
N HIS A 138 11.29 -0.79 -7.64
CA HIS A 138 10.74 -2.09 -8.04
C HIS A 138 11.85 -3.09 -8.37
N ARG A 139 12.89 -2.68 -9.10
CA ARG A 139 14.05 -3.54 -9.39
C ARG A 139 14.71 -3.98 -8.10
N TRP A 140 15.05 -3.04 -7.22
CA TRP A 140 15.68 -3.33 -5.94
C TRP A 140 14.86 -4.30 -5.08
N TRP A 141 13.53 -4.14 -5.03
CA TRP A 141 12.66 -5.02 -4.24
C TRP A 141 12.56 -6.45 -4.81
N MET A 142 12.84 -6.62 -6.11
CA MET A 142 12.74 -7.90 -6.81
C MET A 142 14.08 -8.65 -6.92
N ASP A 143 15.20 -7.98 -6.64
CA ASP A 143 16.51 -8.61 -6.48
C ASP A 143 16.52 -9.57 -5.28
#